data_AF-A0A969EE87-F1
#
_entry.id   AF-A0A969EE87-F1
#
_cell.length_a   1.000
_cell.length_b   1.000
_cell.length_c   1.000
_cell.angle_alpha   90.00
_cell.angle_beta   90.00
_cell.angle_gamma   90.00
#
_symmetry.space_group_name_H-M   'P 1'
#
loop_
_entity.id
_entity.type
_entity.pdbx_description
1 polymer ?
#
loop_
_entity_poly.entity_id
_entity_poly.type
_entity_poly.pdbx_seq_one_letter_code
_entity_poly.pdbx_strand_id
1 'polypeptide(L)'
;MNKLAYFECPTGIAGNMCLGALVDLGVPIPYLQEQLRGLGIEEEFDLQVSWVDRHSQQAVHVQVDLQTAQLPLLATAAGEPAAPTNPHDHSPSEHHHHLPHRHLPEIEQLILSAQLPQQVETWSLAIFRNLAVAEGKVHGIKPSQVHFHEVGATDAIVDIVGTCLGLHWLGVDQIFCSALPTGGGTVKAAHGR
;
A
#
# COMPACT_ATOMS: atom_id res chain seq x y z
N MET A 1 -16.04 26.93 -3.11
CA MET A 1 -17.15 25.96 -3.04
C MET A 1 -16.57 24.74 -2.35
N ASN A 2 -17.17 24.27 -1.25
CA ASN A 2 -16.64 23.17 -0.46
C ASN A 2 -16.90 21.85 -1.20
N LYS A 3 -15.87 21.10 -1.62
CA LYS A 3 -16.02 19.86 -2.39
C LYS A 3 -15.90 18.65 -1.46
N LEU A 4 -16.87 17.75 -1.59
CA LEU A 4 -16.99 16.56 -0.75
C LEU A 4 -16.74 15.30 -1.58
N ALA A 5 -15.97 14.37 -1.05
CA ALA A 5 -15.88 12.99 -1.53
C ALA A 5 -16.68 12.08 -0.58
N TYR A 6 -17.56 11.25 -1.15
CA TYR A 6 -18.30 10.23 -0.43
C TYR A 6 -17.93 8.85 -0.98
N PHE A 7 -17.39 8.00 -0.11
CA PHE A 7 -17.05 6.62 -0.45
C PHE A 7 -18.17 5.67 0.02
N GLU A 8 -18.89 5.09 -0.92
CA GLU A 8 -19.83 3.99 -0.64
C GLU A 8 -19.03 2.67 -0.60
N CYS A 9 -18.81 2.13 0.59
CA CYS A 9 -17.94 0.98 0.85
C CYS A 9 -18.71 -0.21 1.46
N PRO A 10 -19.75 -0.74 0.80
CA PRO A 10 -20.60 -1.80 1.37
C PRO A 10 -19.84 -3.10 1.65
N THR A 11 -18.69 -3.31 0.99
CA THR A 11 -17.80 -4.46 1.16
C THR A 11 -16.38 -4.05 1.55
N GLY A 12 -16.19 -2.82 2.03
CA GLY A 12 -14.86 -2.22 2.22
C GLY A 12 -14.26 -1.66 0.92
N ILE A 13 -13.04 -1.14 1.02
CA ILE A 13 -12.27 -0.59 -0.10
C ILE A 13 -10.78 -0.88 0.12
N ALA A 14 -10.13 -1.51 -0.87
CA ALA A 14 -8.68 -1.67 -0.88
C ALA A 14 -8.01 -0.40 -1.42
N GLY A 15 -6.73 -0.17 -1.10
CA GLY A 15 -6.03 1.05 -1.53
C GLY A 15 -5.95 1.18 -3.06
N ASN A 16 -5.68 0.09 -3.75
CA ASN A 16 -5.69 0.03 -5.20
C ASN A 16 -7.08 0.32 -5.83
N MET A 17 -8.18 -0.04 -5.16
CA MET A 17 -9.55 0.32 -5.55
C MET A 17 -9.81 1.81 -5.32
N CYS A 18 -9.30 2.37 -4.22
CA CYS A 18 -9.40 3.79 -3.90
C CYS A 18 -8.66 4.63 -4.96
N LEU A 19 -7.43 4.25 -5.31
CA LEU A 19 -6.68 4.86 -6.40
C LEU A 19 -7.44 4.76 -7.73
N GLY A 20 -7.96 3.58 -8.07
CA GLY A 20 -8.77 3.37 -9.27
C GLY A 20 -9.95 4.33 -9.37
N ALA A 21 -10.71 4.50 -8.28
CA ALA A 21 -11.84 5.43 -8.24
C ALA A 21 -11.40 6.89 -8.44
N LEU A 22 -10.27 7.31 -7.86
CA LEU A 22 -9.76 8.67 -8.04
C LEU A 22 -9.27 8.93 -9.47
N VAL A 23 -8.64 7.94 -10.09
CA VAL A 23 -8.21 8.01 -11.51
C VAL A 23 -9.42 8.08 -12.43
N ASP A 24 -10.45 7.27 -12.18
CA ASP A 24 -11.70 7.31 -12.95
C ASP A 24 -12.42 8.67 -12.83
N LEU A 25 -12.30 9.33 -11.67
CA LEU A 25 -12.79 10.70 -11.44
C LEU A 25 -11.95 11.78 -12.15
N GLY A 26 -10.86 11.42 -12.83
CA GLY A 26 -10.06 12.31 -13.66
C GLY A 26 -8.71 12.73 -13.08
N VAL A 27 -8.19 12.03 -12.06
CA VAL A 27 -6.80 12.22 -11.61
C VAL A 27 -5.84 11.65 -12.67
N PRO A 28 -4.91 12.44 -13.23
CA PRO A 28 -4.00 11.95 -14.25
C PRO A 28 -2.95 11.00 -13.68
N ILE A 29 -2.78 9.85 -14.33
CA ILE A 29 -1.71 8.89 -14.00
C ILE A 29 -0.32 9.50 -14.09
N PRO A 30 0.04 10.32 -15.11
CA PRO A 30 1.36 10.95 -15.15
C PRO A 30 1.63 11.84 -13.94
N TYR A 31 0.60 12.52 -13.42
CA TYR A 31 0.74 13.33 -12.21
C TYR A 31 1.03 12.45 -10.98
N LEU A 32 0.31 11.33 -10.81
CA LEU A 32 0.58 10.40 -9.70
C LEU A 32 2.00 9.82 -9.80
N GLN A 33 2.41 9.37 -10.99
CA GLN A 33 3.75 8.82 -11.22
C GLN A 33 4.84 9.86 -10.93
N GLU A 34 4.68 11.11 -11.39
CA GLU A 34 5.65 12.18 -11.14
C GLU A 34 5.78 12.49 -9.64
N GLN A 35 4.66 12.63 -8.94
CA GLN A 35 4.66 12.96 -7.51
C GLN A 35 5.18 11.82 -6.65
N LEU A 36 4.81 10.57 -6.96
CA LEU A 36 5.27 9.40 -6.21
C LEU A 36 6.77 9.12 -6.41
N ARG A 37 7.37 9.50 -7.54
CA ARG A 37 8.83 9.46 -7.72
C ARG A 37 9.57 10.33 -6.71
N GLY A 38 8.94 11.40 -6.22
CA GLY A 38 9.52 12.23 -5.15
C GLY A 38 9.86 11.43 -3.89
N LEU A 39 9.16 10.31 -3.64
CA LEU A 39 9.40 9.46 -2.47
C LEU A 39 10.74 8.71 -2.53
N GLY A 40 11.44 8.65 -3.67
CA GLY A 40 12.72 7.95 -3.81
C GLY A 40 12.60 6.42 -3.76
N ILE A 41 11.43 5.88 -4.13
CA ILE A 41 11.11 4.45 -4.18
C ILE A 41 10.66 4.01 -5.58
N GLU A 42 10.97 4.79 -6.61
CA GLU A 42 10.53 4.58 -7.99
C GLU A 42 11.02 3.26 -8.62
N GLU A 43 12.11 2.70 -8.11
CA GLU A 43 12.64 1.41 -8.56
C GLU A 43 11.94 0.22 -7.88
N GLU A 44 11.05 0.47 -6.92
CA GLU A 44 10.38 -0.59 -6.14
C GLU A 44 9.00 -0.93 -6.69
N PHE A 45 8.43 -0.10 -7.55
CA PHE A 45 7.10 -0.34 -8.08
C PHE A 45 6.91 0.23 -9.49
N ASP A 46 5.88 -0.26 -10.17
CA ASP A 46 5.28 0.40 -11.33
C ASP A 46 3.77 0.53 -11.12
N LEU A 47 3.17 1.55 -11.74
CA LEU A 47 1.72 1.75 -11.72
C LEU A 47 1.12 1.27 -13.02
N GLN A 48 0.43 0.14 -12.96
CA GLN A 48 -0.36 -0.37 -14.07
C GLN A 48 -1.81 0.06 -13.92
N VAL A 49 -2.40 0.52 -15.03
CA VAL A 49 -3.76 1.05 -15.04
C VAL A 49 -4.52 0.39 -16.16
N SER A 50 -5.63 -0.24 -15.82
CA SER A 50 -6.45 -0.98 -16.78
C SER A 50 -7.92 -0.76 -16.52
N TRP A 51 -8.72 -0.87 -17.58
CA TRP A 51 -10.15 -1.01 -17.45
C TRP A 51 -10.49 -2.47 -17.19
N VAL A 52 -11.31 -2.72 -16.18
CA VAL A 52 -11.78 -4.07 -15.84
C VAL A 52 -13.29 -4.13 -15.92
N ASP A 53 -13.81 -5.25 -16.42
CA ASP A 53 -15.23 -5.62 -16.34
C ASP A 53 -15.32 -6.94 -15.58
N ARG A 54 -15.93 -6.90 -14.39
CA ARG A 54 -16.12 -8.07 -13.54
C ARG A 54 -17.58 -8.15 -13.14
N HIS A 55 -18.25 -9.25 -13.51
CA HIS A 55 -19.67 -9.45 -13.20
C HIS A 55 -20.54 -8.26 -13.63
N SER A 56 -20.27 -7.69 -14.82
CA SER A 56 -20.95 -6.52 -15.38
C SER A 56 -20.76 -5.22 -14.60
N GLN A 57 -19.73 -5.14 -13.76
CA GLN A 57 -19.28 -3.91 -13.11
C GLN A 57 -17.98 -3.48 -13.77
N GLN A 58 -18.00 -2.25 -14.31
CA GLN A 58 -16.84 -1.63 -14.93
C GLN A 58 -16.16 -0.70 -13.95
N ALA A 59 -14.84 -0.74 -13.91
CA ALA A 59 -14.02 0.14 -13.09
C ALA A 59 -12.65 0.35 -13.72
N VAL A 60 -12.00 1.44 -13.32
CA VAL A 60 -10.56 1.59 -13.46
C VAL A 60 -9.89 0.80 -12.33
N HIS A 61 -9.01 -0.13 -12.69
CA HIS A 61 -8.16 -0.85 -11.77
C HIS A 61 -6.75 -0.30 -11.88
N VAL A 62 -6.27 0.31 -10.79
CA VAL A 62 -4.87 0.67 -10.60
C VAL A 62 -4.22 -0.49 -9.85
N GLN A 63 -3.07 -0.93 -10.32
CA GLN A 63 -2.28 -1.98 -9.68
C GLN A 63 -0.87 -1.45 -9.42
N VAL A 64 -0.39 -1.67 -8.21
CA VAL A 64 0.99 -1.38 -7.81
C VAL A 64 1.78 -2.67 -8.00
N ASP A 65 2.52 -2.74 -9.11
CA ASP A 65 3.36 -3.90 -9.42
C ASP A 65 4.70 -3.74 -8.73
N LEU A 66 4.93 -4.53 -7.68
CA LEU A 66 6.17 -4.50 -6.93
C LEU A 66 7.32 -5.04 -7.77
N GLN A 67 8.31 -4.19 -8.03
CA GLN A 67 9.53 -4.60 -8.68
C GLN A 67 10.41 -5.30 -7.67
N THR A 68 10.70 -6.57 -7.90
CA THR A 68 11.73 -7.21 -7.09
C THR A 68 13.07 -6.66 -7.53
N ALA A 69 13.71 -5.85 -6.68
CA ALA A 69 15.15 -5.67 -6.79
C ALA A 69 15.77 -7.07 -6.74
N GLN A 70 16.32 -7.55 -7.85
CA GLN A 70 17.23 -8.69 -7.87
C GLN A 70 18.46 -8.26 -7.08
N LEU A 71 18.39 -8.31 -5.75
CA LEU A 71 19.58 -8.30 -4.92
C LEU A 71 20.45 -9.45 -5.44
N PRO A 72 21.71 -9.19 -5.88
CA PRO A 72 22.58 -10.28 -6.26
C PRO A 72 22.69 -11.20 -5.06
N LEU A 73 22.34 -12.47 -5.27
CA LEU A 73 22.46 -13.53 -4.30
C LEU A 73 23.89 -13.52 -3.75
N LEU A 74 24.12 -12.86 -2.61
CA LEU A 74 25.32 -13.08 -1.83
C LEU A 74 25.15 -14.49 -1.27
N ALA A 75 25.69 -15.45 -2.01
CA ALA A 75 25.84 -16.83 -1.59
C ALA A 75 26.52 -16.84 -0.22
N THR A 76 25.73 -16.97 0.84
CA THR A 76 26.23 -17.33 2.15
C THR A 76 26.69 -18.79 2.05
N ALA A 77 27.99 -18.95 1.87
CA ALA A 77 28.68 -20.21 1.96
C ALA A 77 28.60 -20.75 3.40
N ALA A 78 27.70 -21.72 3.62
CA ALA A 78 27.68 -22.77 4.65
C ALA A 78 26.28 -23.41 4.56
N GLY A 79 26.05 -24.67 4.21
CA GLY A 79 26.83 -25.88 4.44
C GLY A 79 26.01 -26.80 5.34
N GLU A 80 24.99 -27.49 4.81
CA GLU A 80 24.40 -28.70 5.42
C GLU A 80 23.94 -29.69 4.32
N PRO A 81 24.18 -31.01 4.47
CA PRO A 81 23.85 -32.00 3.45
C PRO A 81 22.38 -32.39 3.48
N ALA A 82 21.75 -32.41 2.31
CA ALA A 82 20.35 -32.78 2.11
C ALA A 82 20.08 -34.28 2.40
N ALA A 83 19.06 -34.55 3.21
CA ALA A 83 18.43 -35.86 3.33
C ALA A 83 17.38 -36.04 2.21
N PRO A 84 17.15 -37.27 1.69
CA PRO A 84 16.21 -37.48 0.59
C PRO A 84 14.78 -37.55 1.11
N THR A 85 13.89 -36.70 0.61
CA THR A 85 12.43 -36.85 0.82
C THR A 85 11.65 -36.71 -0.49
N ASN A 86 10.52 -37.39 -0.53
CA ASN A 86 9.75 -37.91 -1.68
C ASN A 86 9.35 -36.91 -2.78
N PRO A 87 9.15 -37.38 -4.03
CA PRO A 87 8.69 -36.55 -5.14
C PRO A 87 7.17 -36.63 -5.29
N HIS A 88 6.39 -35.90 -4.49
CA HIS A 88 4.98 -35.65 -4.81
C HIS A 88 4.52 -34.26 -4.38
N ASP A 89 4.03 -33.53 -5.38
CA ASP A 89 3.13 -32.38 -5.32
C ASP A 89 3.71 -31.02 -4.90
N HIS A 90 4.16 -30.26 -5.91
CA HIS A 90 4.30 -28.82 -5.80
C HIS A 90 3.52 -28.16 -6.94
N SER A 91 2.27 -27.80 -6.63
CA SER A 91 1.68 -26.58 -7.19
C SER A 91 2.60 -25.40 -6.81
N PRO A 92 2.98 -24.51 -7.74
CA PRO A 92 3.88 -23.42 -7.41
C PRO A 92 3.16 -22.50 -6.43
N SER A 93 3.61 -22.52 -5.18
CA SER A 93 3.24 -21.53 -4.17
C SER A 93 3.66 -20.16 -4.69
N GLU A 94 2.70 -19.25 -4.85
CA GLU A 94 2.94 -17.85 -5.17
C GLU A 94 3.91 -17.27 -4.13
N HIS A 95 5.15 -17.05 -4.57
CA HIS A 95 6.14 -16.35 -3.77
C HIS A 95 5.73 -14.87 -3.70
N HIS A 96 5.02 -14.46 -2.65
CA HIS A 96 4.92 -13.05 -2.30
C HIS A 96 6.35 -12.55 -2.01
N HIS A 97 6.95 -11.84 -2.97
CA HIS A 97 8.24 -11.22 -2.81
C HIS A 97 8.07 -9.99 -1.92
N HIS A 98 8.26 -10.17 -0.61
CA HIS A 98 8.17 -9.09 0.35
C HIS A 98 9.39 -8.17 0.20
N LEU A 99 9.16 -6.98 -0.34
CA LEU A 99 10.07 -5.84 -0.29
C LEU A 99 10.32 -5.41 1.18
N PRO A 100 11.39 -4.66 1.47
CA PRO A 100 11.74 -4.29 2.84
C PRO A 100 10.58 -3.57 3.56
N HIS A 101 10.18 -4.11 4.70
CA HIS A 101 9.25 -3.46 5.62
C HIS A 101 9.94 -2.27 6.31
N ARG A 102 9.33 -1.08 6.25
CA ARG A 102 9.88 0.16 6.80
C ARG A 102 9.35 0.51 8.18
N HIS A 103 10.15 1.23 8.95
CA HIS A 103 9.69 1.85 10.21
C HIS A 103 9.03 3.19 9.97
N LEU A 104 8.19 3.61 10.92
CA LEU A 104 7.56 4.93 10.88
C LEU A 104 8.58 6.06 10.60
N PRO A 105 9.75 6.15 11.26
CA PRO A 105 10.70 7.23 10.99
C PRO A 105 11.24 7.24 9.56
N GLU A 106 11.40 6.06 8.95
CA GLU A 106 11.85 5.95 7.57
C GLU A 106 10.76 6.45 6.61
N ILE A 107 9.51 6.03 6.82
CA ILE A 107 8.37 6.47 6.01
C ILE A 107 8.15 7.98 6.14
N GLU A 108 8.22 8.52 7.36
CA GLU A 108 8.15 9.96 7.58
C GLU A 108 9.24 10.70 6.82
N GLN A 109 10.47 10.19 6.83
CA GLN A 109 11.59 10.79 6.12
C GLN A 109 11.37 10.77 4.60
N LEU A 110 10.88 9.66 4.03
CA LEU A 110 10.54 9.57 2.60
C LEU A 110 9.53 10.66 2.22
N ILE A 111 8.45 10.79 2.99
CA ILE A 111 7.37 11.77 2.75
C ILE A 111 7.91 13.20 2.86
N LEU A 112 8.69 13.51 3.91
CA LEU A 112 9.28 14.84 4.11
C LEU A 112 10.30 15.21 3.03
N SER A 113 10.98 14.22 2.46
CA SER A 113 11.96 14.43 1.39
C SER A 113 11.33 14.52 0.00
N ALA A 114 10.04 14.25 -0.16
CA ALA A 114 9.41 14.07 -1.47
C ALA A 114 8.88 15.35 -2.14
N GLN A 115 9.00 16.50 -1.48
CA GLN A 115 8.50 17.79 -1.97
C GLN A 115 7.03 17.75 -2.44
N LEU A 116 6.20 16.96 -1.75
CA LEU A 116 4.77 16.84 -2.02
C LEU A 116 4.05 18.17 -1.70
N PRO A 117 2.85 18.40 -2.26
CA PRO A 117 2.00 19.50 -1.81
C PRO A 117 1.81 19.43 -0.29
N GLN A 118 1.90 20.57 0.39
CA GLN A 118 1.90 20.65 1.86
C GLN A 118 0.72 19.90 2.51
N GLN A 119 -0.45 19.95 1.88
CA GLN A 119 -1.65 19.25 2.34
C GLN A 119 -1.51 17.72 2.23
N VAL A 120 -0.91 17.23 1.14
CA VAL A 120 -0.65 15.80 0.89
C VAL A 120 0.36 15.26 1.90
N GLU A 121 1.45 16.00 2.14
CA GLU A 121 2.45 15.66 3.17
C GLU A 121 1.78 15.55 4.55
N THR A 122 1.00 16.57 4.93
CA THR A 122 0.30 16.62 6.21
C THR A 122 -0.65 15.44 6.40
N TRP A 123 -1.47 15.13 5.38
CA TRP A 123 -2.40 14.01 5.43
C TRP A 123 -1.67 12.66 5.50
N SER A 124 -0.65 12.46 4.67
CA SER A 124 0.10 11.20 4.62
C SER A 124 0.78 10.90 5.97
N LEU A 125 1.45 11.89 6.55
CA LEU A 125 2.07 11.76 7.88
C LEU A 125 1.03 11.46 8.97
N ALA A 126 -0.12 12.14 8.95
CA ALA A 126 -1.18 11.91 9.92
C ALA A 126 -1.75 10.49 9.84
N ILE A 127 -1.91 9.95 8.63
CA ILE A 127 -2.38 8.58 8.38
C ILE A 127 -1.36 7.57 8.94
N PHE A 128 -0.09 7.68 8.57
CA PHE A 128 0.93 6.73 9.06
C PHE A 128 1.14 6.79 10.57
N ARG A 129 1.09 7.98 11.18
CA ARG A 129 1.14 8.11 12.65
C ARG A 129 -0.04 7.43 13.32
N ASN A 130 -1.25 7.57 12.77
CA ASN A 130 -2.43 6.90 13.30
C ASN A 130 -2.32 5.37 13.15
N LEU A 131 -1.79 4.87 12.02
CA LEU A 131 -1.53 3.44 11.81
C LEU A 131 -0.50 2.92 12.81
N ALA A 132 0.58 3.65 13.07
CA ALA A 132 1.57 3.28 14.09
C ALA A 132 0.96 3.26 15.50
N VAL A 133 0.03 4.16 15.83
CA VAL A 133 -0.69 4.10 17.11
C VAL A 133 -1.55 2.85 17.21
N ALA A 134 -2.21 2.44 16.12
CA ALA A 134 -3.01 1.23 16.09
C ALA A 134 -2.15 -0.02 16.22
N GLU A 135 -1.10 -0.17 15.41
CA GLU A 135 -0.18 -1.31 15.47
C GLU A 135 0.55 -1.39 16.82
N GLY A 136 1.03 -0.26 17.34
CA GLY A 136 1.69 -0.23 18.65
C GLY A 136 0.79 -0.77 19.77
N LYS A 137 -0.52 -0.52 19.70
CA LYS A 137 -1.50 -1.09 20.65
C LYS A 137 -1.64 -2.61 20.49
N VAL A 138 -1.68 -3.12 19.26
CA VAL A 138 -1.78 -4.56 18.99
C VAL A 138 -0.52 -5.30 19.48
N HIS A 139 0.65 -4.69 19.32
CA HIS A 139 1.94 -5.28 19.66
C HIS A 139 2.46 -4.95 21.07
N GLY A 140 1.81 -4.04 21.80
CA GLY A 140 2.25 -3.60 23.13
C GLY A 140 3.54 -2.76 23.11
N ILE A 141 3.83 -2.06 22.02
CA ILE A 141 5.03 -1.23 21.83
C ILE A 141 4.67 0.23 21.60
N LYS A 142 5.63 1.15 21.79
CA LYS A 142 5.40 2.57 21.49
C LYS A 142 5.25 2.77 19.97
N PRO A 143 4.44 3.74 19.50
CA PRO A 143 4.30 4.02 18.06
C PRO A 143 5.63 4.29 17.34
N SER A 144 6.59 4.93 18.02
CA SER A 144 7.92 5.21 17.48
C SER A 144 8.80 3.96 17.30
N GLN A 145 8.38 2.81 17.84
CA GLN A 145 9.08 1.52 17.78
C GLN A 145 8.37 0.53 16.85
N VAL A 146 7.32 0.96 16.14
CA VAL A 146 6.53 0.09 15.27
C VAL A 146 7.32 -0.32 14.04
N HIS A 147 7.38 -1.63 13.84
CA HIS A 147 7.77 -2.27 12.60
C HIS A 147 6.49 -2.61 11.86
N PHE A 148 6.21 -1.89 10.78
CA PHE A 148 5.00 -2.15 10.00
C PHE A 148 5.15 -3.44 9.20
N HIS A 149 4.56 -4.52 9.68
CA HIS A 149 4.64 -5.84 9.03
C HIS A 149 3.76 -5.93 7.77
N GLU A 150 2.72 -5.11 7.67
CA GLU A 150 1.78 -5.14 6.54
C GLU A 150 1.66 -3.75 5.89
N VAL A 151 1.69 -2.68 6.70
CA VAL A 151 1.42 -1.31 6.27
C VAL A 151 2.69 -0.54 5.82
N GLY A 152 3.87 -1.12 6.03
CA GLY A 152 5.17 -0.49 5.72
C GLY A 152 5.74 -0.92 4.37
N ALA A 153 4.99 -1.75 3.65
CA ALA A 153 5.34 -2.20 2.33
C ALA A 153 5.09 -1.09 1.29
N THR A 154 5.79 -1.20 0.16
CA THR A 154 5.79 -0.20 -0.91
C THR A 154 4.39 0.04 -1.48
N ASP A 155 3.56 -1.00 -1.61
CA ASP A 155 2.16 -0.91 -2.05
C ASP A 155 1.31 -0.05 -1.11
N ALA A 156 1.43 -0.26 0.21
CA ALA A 156 0.71 0.55 1.19
C ALA A 156 1.13 2.04 1.17
N ILE A 157 2.42 2.31 0.96
CA ILE A 157 2.93 3.69 0.80
C ILE A 157 2.34 4.34 -0.44
N VAL A 158 2.38 3.65 -1.57
CA VAL A 158 1.83 4.13 -2.84
C VAL A 158 0.33 4.35 -2.74
N ASP A 159 -0.41 3.44 -2.10
CA ASP A 159 -1.85 3.55 -1.90
C ASP A 159 -2.23 4.78 -1.04
N ILE A 160 -1.57 4.97 0.09
CA ILE A 160 -1.86 6.08 1.02
C ILE A 160 -1.47 7.43 0.40
N VAL A 161 -0.23 7.55 -0.08
CA VAL A 161 0.27 8.82 -0.63
C VAL A 161 -0.43 9.15 -1.94
N GLY A 162 -0.62 8.15 -2.82
CA GLY A 162 -1.36 8.30 -4.07
C GLY A 162 -2.82 8.71 -3.85
N THR A 163 -3.48 8.16 -2.83
CA THR A 163 -4.84 8.57 -2.46
C THR A 163 -4.86 10.03 -2.00
N CYS A 164 -3.92 10.44 -1.15
CA CYS A 164 -3.81 11.84 -0.72
C CYS A 164 -3.56 12.79 -1.90
N LEU A 165 -2.70 12.39 -2.85
CA LEU A 165 -2.44 13.14 -4.08
C LEU A 165 -3.68 13.28 -4.95
N GLY A 166 -4.45 12.21 -5.13
CA GLY A 166 -5.67 12.24 -5.93
C GLY A 166 -6.78 13.10 -5.30
N LEU A 167 -6.96 13.01 -3.98
CA LEU A 167 -7.89 13.87 -3.24
C LEU A 167 -7.50 15.34 -3.33
N HIS A 168 -6.21 15.65 -3.19
CA HIS A 168 -5.68 17.00 -3.36
C HIS A 168 -5.88 17.51 -4.81
N TRP A 169 -5.59 16.68 -5.81
CA TRP A 169 -5.79 17.03 -7.23
C TRP A 169 -7.25 17.36 -7.53
N LEU A 170 -8.18 16.55 -7.03
CA LEU A 170 -9.61 16.80 -7.19
C LEU A 170 -10.10 18.01 -6.38
N GLY A 171 -9.28 18.56 -5.49
CA GLY A 171 -9.63 19.66 -4.59
C GLY A 171 -10.72 19.28 -3.61
N VAL A 172 -10.62 18.06 -3.04
CA VAL A 172 -11.56 17.55 -2.02
C VAL A 172 -11.22 18.17 -0.67
N ASP A 173 -12.21 18.80 -0.05
CA ASP A 173 -12.09 19.46 1.26
C ASP A 173 -12.54 18.53 2.40
N GLN A 174 -13.48 17.62 2.12
CA GLN A 174 -14.06 16.73 3.12
C GLN A 174 -14.31 15.32 2.56
N ILE A 175 -14.06 14.32 3.40
CA ILE A 175 -14.21 12.91 3.07
C ILE A 175 -15.20 12.28 4.03
N PHE A 176 -16.18 11.57 3.48
CA PHE A 176 -17.12 10.75 4.20
C PHE A 176 -17.12 9.34 3.60
N CYS A 177 -17.47 8.35 4.40
CA CYS A 177 -17.72 7.00 3.90
C CYS A 177 -18.99 6.42 4.52
N SER A 178 -19.57 5.43 3.85
CA SER A 178 -20.61 4.59 4.45
C SER A 178 -20.08 3.86 5.68
N ALA A 179 -20.97 3.28 6.49
CA ALA A 179 -20.55 2.39 7.56
C ALA A 179 -19.68 1.25 6.98
N LEU A 180 -18.52 1.02 7.59
CA LEU A 180 -17.63 -0.05 7.15
C LEU A 180 -18.18 -1.40 7.65
N PRO A 181 -18.30 -2.41 6.78
CA PRO A 181 -18.71 -3.73 7.22
C PRO A 181 -17.62 -4.31 8.12
N THR A 182 -17.90 -4.43 9.41
CA THR A 182 -17.08 -5.24 10.31
C THR A 182 -17.42 -6.70 10.04
N GLY A 183 -16.90 -7.25 8.94
CA GLY A 183 -17.01 -8.67 8.63
C GLY A 183 -16.44 -9.52 9.77
N GLY A 184 -16.83 -10.80 9.80
CA GLY A 184 -16.26 -11.79 10.71
C GLY A 184 -15.60 -12.91 9.92
N GLY A 185 -14.45 -13.38 10.39
CA GLY A 185 -13.70 -14.43 9.72
C GLY A 185 -12.33 -14.64 10.33
N THR A 186 -11.57 -15.57 9.76
CA THR A 186 -10.22 -15.94 10.19
C THR A 186 -9.35 -15.92 8.93
N VAL A 187 -8.27 -15.15 8.95
CA VAL A 187 -7.32 -15.06 7.83
C VAL A 187 -5.95 -15.51 8.31
N LYS A 188 -5.13 -16.07 7.42
CA LYS A 188 -3.71 -16.28 7.73
C LYS A 188 -2.98 -14.97 7.48
N ALA A 189 -2.37 -14.41 8.51
CA ALA A 189 -1.58 -13.19 8.44
C ALA A 189 -0.21 -13.43 9.09
N ALA A 190 0.72 -12.47 8.95
CA ALA A 190 1.99 -12.48 9.68
C ALA A 190 1.79 -12.57 11.22
N HIS A 191 0.57 -12.22 11.67
CA HIS A 191 0.13 -12.19 13.05
C HIS A 191 -0.60 -13.48 13.52
N GLY A 192 -0.68 -14.51 12.68
CA GLY A 192 -1.30 -15.80 13.04
C GLY A 192 -2.57 -16.12 12.24
N ARG A 193 -3.51 -16.83 12.89
CA ARG A 193 -4.80 -17.26 12.31
C ARG A 193 -5.96 -16.70 13.11
#